data_AF-A0A8T4LMV3-F1
#
_entry.id   AF-A0A8T4LMV3-F1
#
_cell.length_a   1.000
_cell.length_b   1.000
_cell.length_c   1.000
_cell.angle_alpha   90.00
_cell.angle_beta   90.00
_cell.angle_gamma   90.00
#
_symmetry.space_group_name_H-M   'P 1'
#
loop_
_entity.id
_entity.type
_entity.pdbx_description
1 polymer ?
#
loop_
_entity_poly.entity_id
_entity_poly.type
_entity_poly.pdbx_seq_one_letter_code
_entity_poly.pdbx_strand_id
1 'polypeptide(L)' 'MRFCVVCKKYTLERIHCERNSLSAHPAPFKPEDVYGDFRRVMKGFNITKNDRYAI' A
#
# COMPACT_ATOMS: atom_id res chain seq x y z
N MET A 1 11.47 -0.62 -11.71
CA MET A 1 10.82 0.57 -12.30
C MET A 1 10.17 1.38 -11.20
N ARG A 2 10.25 2.71 -11.24
CA ARG A 2 9.70 3.62 -10.22
C ARG A 2 8.67 4.56 -10.85
N PHE A 3 7.80 5.12 -10.03
CA PHE A 3 6.71 6.00 -10.46
C PHE A 3 6.74 7.33 -9.69
N CYS A 4 6.67 8.45 -10.40
CA CYS A 4 6.57 9.77 -9.76
C CYS A 4 5.12 10.11 -9.44
N VAL A 5 4.83 10.44 -8.19
CA VAL A 5 3.48 10.84 -7.74
C VAL A 5 3.05 12.23 -8.22
N VAL A 6 3.99 13.08 -8.66
CA VAL A 6 3.72 14.46 -9.09
C VAL A 6 3.30 14.49 -10.56
N CYS A 7 4.19 14.02 -11.45
CA CYS A 7 3.98 14.09 -12.90
C CYS A 7 3.42 12.79 -13.51
N LYS A 8 3.25 11.73 -12.70
CA LYS A 8 2.73 10.41 -13.10
C LYS A 8 3.55 9.70 -14.19
N LYS A 9 4.83 10.05 -14.36
CA LYS A 9 5.76 9.37 -15.27
C LYS A 9 6.53 8.25 -14.56
N TYR A 10 6.91 7.25 -15.34
CA TYR A 10 7.85 6.24 -14.90
C TYR A 10 9.28 6.75 -14.97
N THR A 11 10.10 6.31 -14.02
CA THR A 11 11.51 6.67 -13.94
C THR A 11 12.31 5.52 -13.33
N LEU A 12 13.63 5.53 -13.51
CA LEU A 12 14.56 4.66 -12.80
C LEU A 12 15.21 5.37 -11.61
N GLU A 13 15.08 6.69 -11.53
CA GLU A 13 15.69 7.55 -10.51
C GLU A 13 14.93 7.48 -9.19
N ARG A 14 15.67 7.57 -8.08
CA ARG A 14 15.07 7.61 -6.72
C ARG A 14 14.31 8.91 -6.45
N ILE A 15 14.76 10.04 -7.01
CA ILE A 15 14.15 11.35 -6.85
C ILE A 15 13.71 11.83 -8.24
N HIS A 16 12.47 12.29 -8.37
CA HIS A 16 11.93 12.85 -9.60
C HIS A 16 10.87 13.90 -9.26
N CYS A 17 10.89 15.06 -9.93
CA CYS A 17 10.10 16.24 -9.53
C CYS A 17 10.29 16.58 -8.03
N GLU A 18 11.54 16.55 -7.56
CA GLU A 18 11.93 16.92 -6.18
C GLU A 18 11.30 16.06 -5.07
N ARG A 19 10.66 14.94 -5.43
CA ARG A 19 10.11 13.98 -4.47
C ARG A 19 10.67 12.58 -4.70
N ASN A 20 10.66 11.78 -3.64
CA ASN A 20 10.97 10.37 -3.75
C ASN A 20 9.96 9.67 -4.66
N SER A 21 10.44 9.03 -5.72
CA SER A 21 9.62 8.18 -6.57
C SER A 21 9.22 6.92 -5.79
N LEU A 22 8.06 6.35 -6.10
CA LEU A 22 7.54 5.14 -5.45
C LEU A 22 7.82 3.89 -6.29
N SER A 23 7.64 2.70 -5.69
CA SER A 23 7.57 1.47 -6.46
C SER A 23 6.39 1.56 -7.45
N ALA A 24 6.64 1.21 -8.71
CA ALA A 24 5.58 1.15 -9.71
C ALA A 24 4.60 0.00 -9.46
N HIS A 25 5.10 -1.11 -8.90
CA HIS A 25 4.30 -2.31 -8.67
C HIS A 25 3.66 -2.28 -7.28
N PRO A 26 2.44 -2.86 -7.14
CA PRO A 26 1.79 -3.01 -5.84
C PRO A 26 2.61 -3.89 -4.90
N ALA A 27 2.33 -3.77 -3.60
CA ALA A 27 2.87 -4.71 -2.62
C ALA A 27 2.36 -6.13 -2.92
N PRO A 28 3.19 -7.18 -2.74
CA PRO A 28 2.75 -8.55 -2.94
C PRO A 28 1.66 -8.92 -1.94
N PHE A 29 0.64 -9.62 -2.42
CA PHE A 29 -0.38 -10.22 -1.56
C PHE A 29 0.18 -11.48 -0.88
N LYS A 30 -0.12 -11.65 0.41
CA LYS A 30 0.20 -12.85 1.18
C LYS A 30 -1.07 -13.34 1.88
N PRO A 31 -1.46 -14.62 1.77
CA PRO A 31 -2.66 -15.15 2.43
C PRO A 31 -2.67 -14.91 3.94
N GLU A 32 -1.51 -14.97 4.59
CA GLU A 32 -1.38 -14.83 6.05
C GLU A 32 -1.61 -13.39 6.53
N ASP A 33 -1.44 -12.41 5.63
CA ASP A 33 -1.66 -10.97 5.84
C ASP A 33 -1.55 -10.45 7.29
N VAL A 34 -0.37 -10.60 7.89
CA VAL A 34 -0.10 -10.29 9.31
C VAL A 34 -0.53 -8.87 9.72
N TYR A 35 -0.52 -7.92 8.77
CA TYR A 35 -0.90 -6.52 9.00
C TYR A 35 -2.29 -6.17 8.47
N GLY A 36 -3.12 -7.14 8.09
CA GLY A 36 -4.44 -6.92 7.49
C GLY A 36 -5.36 -6.12 8.39
N ASP A 37 -5.43 -6.48 9.67
CA ASP A 37 -6.21 -5.77 10.68
C ASP A 37 -5.75 -4.32 10.83
N PHE A 38 -4.44 -4.10 11.00
CA PHE A 38 -3.89 -2.76 11.12
C PHE A 38 -4.16 -1.90 9.88
N ARG A 39 -4.00 -2.46 8.67
CA ARG A 39 -4.31 -1.75 7.43
C ARG A 39 -5.78 -1.41 7.30
N ARG A 40 -6.70 -2.26 7.78
CA ARG A 40 -8.13 -1.98 7.79
C ARG A 40 -8.48 -0.85 8.77
N VAL A 41 -7.94 -0.88 9.99
CA VAL A 41 -8.15 0.22 10.96
C VAL A 41 -7.60 1.55 10.41
N MET A 42 -6.40 1.54 9.85
CA MET A 42 -5.79 2.75 9.25
C MET A 42 -6.58 3.30 8.06
N LYS A 43 -7.38 2.47 7.38
CA LYS A 43 -8.31 2.89 6.34
C LYS A 43 -9.67 3.36 6.88
N GLY A 44 -9.88 3.32 8.20
CA GLY A 44 -11.13 3.73 8.85
C GLY A 44 -12.20 2.64 8.94
N PHE A 45 -11.84 1.36 8.72
CA PHE A 45 -12.78 0.26 8.95
C PHE A 45 -12.89 -0.06 10.44
N ASN A 46 -14.12 -0.15 10.96
CA ASN A 46 -14.39 -0.62 12.30
C ASN A 46 -14.33 -2.15 12.30
N ILE A 47 -13.26 -2.71 12.87
CA ILE A 47 -13.09 -4.16 12.97
C ILE A 47 -13.65 -4.60 14.32
N THR A 48 -14.79 -5.26 14.34
CA THR A 48 -15.28 -5.89 15.57
C THR A 48 -14.67 -7.29 15.70
N LYS A 49 -14.57 -7.80 16.94
CA LYS A 49 -14.02 -9.15 17.19
C LYS A 49 -14.81 -10.26 16.50
N ASN A 50 -16.09 -10.03 16.16
CA ASN A 50 -16.94 -10.98 15.44
C ASN A 50 -16.59 -11.09 13.94
N ASP A 51 -16.03 -10.04 13.33
CA ASP A 51 -15.69 -10.04 11.90
C ASP A 51 -14.43 -10.89 11.59
N ARG A 52 -13.68 -11.31 12.61
CA ARG A 52 -12.46 -12.12 12.45
C ARG A 52 -12.72 -13.61 12.20
N TYR A 53 -13.93 -14.09 12.48
CA TYR A 53 -14.29 -15.52 12.39
C TYR A 53 -15.56 -15.77 11.55
N ALA A 54 -16.11 -14.75 10.90
CA ALA A 54 -17.15 -14.93 9.90
C ALA A 54 -16.47 -15.40 8.60
N ILE A 55 -16.49 -16.72 8.39
CA ILE A 55 -16.03 -17.38 7.15
C ILE A 55 -17.07 -17.15 6.06
#